data_AF-A0A1I2RTF2-F1
#
_entry.id   AF-A0A1I2RTF2-F1
#
_cell.length_a   1.000
_cell.length_b   1.000
_cell.length_c   1.000
_cell.angle_alpha   90.00
_cell.angle_beta   90.00
_cell.angle_gamma   90.00
#
_symmetry.space_group_name_H-M   'P 1'
#
loop_
_entity.id
_entity.type
_entity.pdbx_description
1 polymer ?
#
loop_
_entity_poly.entity_id
_entity_poly.type
_entity_poly.pdbx_seq_one_letter_code
_entity_poly.pdbx_strand_id
1 'polypeptide(L)'
;MSVGTATRHRRMAAASTARHPNEMDAMRVIRAIEQRERYRYVHPTVSPVESGYLVRSPCCSRNIDPGGGEIDVAWLDWNERQRQWTLLRKDHKADCWIEDSRYARLGELLMRLNGDPQKVFWQ
;
A
#
# COMPACT_ATOMS: atom_id res chain seq x y z
N MET A 1 27.34 5.08 12.76
CA MET A 1 26.43 3.96 13.10
C MET A 1 25.02 4.54 13.10
N SER A 2 24.31 4.44 11.97
CA SER A 2 23.00 5.08 11.81
C SER A 2 21.91 4.05 12.04
N VAL A 3 21.15 4.23 13.11
CA VAL A 3 20.05 3.36 13.51
C VAL A 3 18.84 3.71 12.64
N GLY A 4 18.44 2.79 11.77
CA GLY A 4 17.22 2.93 10.96
C GLY A 4 15.99 2.77 11.86
N THR A 5 15.22 3.84 12.01
CA THR A 5 13.97 3.85 12.77
C THR A 5 12.92 3.02 12.01
N ALA A 6 12.76 1.75 12.40
CA ALA A 6 11.66 0.91 11.92
C ALA A 6 10.38 1.32 12.66
N THR A 7 9.54 2.13 12.00
CA THR A 7 8.25 2.57 12.54
C THR A 7 7.31 1.36 12.65
N ARG A 8 7.04 0.92 13.88
CA ARG A 8 5.99 -0.06 14.18
C ARG A 8 4.63 0.63 14.13
N HIS A 9 3.79 0.26 13.17
CA HIS A 9 2.41 0.74 13.07
C HIS A 9 1.53 0.16 14.17
N ARG A 10 1.25 0.99 15.18
CA ARG A 10 0.28 0.72 16.24
C ARG A 10 -1.13 1.06 15.73
N ARG A 11 -2.08 0.16 15.97
CA ARG A 11 -3.50 0.32 15.63
C ARG A 11 -4.24 1.05 16.77
N MET A 12 -4.92 2.17 16.49
CA MET A 12 -6.32 2.49 16.89
C MET A 12 -6.72 3.96 16.61
N ALA A 13 -8.04 4.15 16.44
CA ALA A 13 -8.73 5.35 15.96
C ALA A 13 -8.85 6.50 16.97
N ALA A 14 -8.72 7.73 16.46
CA ALA A 14 -9.31 8.95 17.00
C ALA A 14 -9.73 9.83 15.81
N ALA A 15 -10.89 10.49 15.90
CA ALA A 15 -11.48 11.28 14.83
C ALA A 15 -10.55 12.44 14.42
N SER A 16 -9.83 12.26 13.32
CA SER A 16 -8.92 13.26 12.76
C SER A 16 -9.62 14.10 11.70
N THR A 17 -9.40 15.41 11.74
CA THR A 17 -9.62 16.34 10.59
C THR A 17 -8.72 16.02 9.38
N ALA A 18 -7.98 14.90 9.42
CA ALA A 18 -7.20 14.39 8.31
C ALA A 18 -8.14 14.05 7.15
N ARG A 19 -7.76 14.49 5.95
CA ARG A 19 -8.43 14.16 4.69
C ARG A 19 -8.43 12.66 4.43
N HIS A 20 -7.48 11.94 5.02
CA HIS A 20 -7.35 10.50 4.89
C HIS A 20 -7.05 9.84 6.23
N PRO A 21 -7.57 8.63 6.46
CA PRO A 21 -8.43 7.86 5.55
C PRO A 21 -9.87 8.40 5.49
N ASN A 22 -10.45 8.46 4.29
CA ASN A 22 -11.89 8.70 4.07
C ASN A 22 -12.54 7.56 3.26
N GLU A 23 -13.86 7.41 3.36
CA GLU A 23 -14.60 6.31 2.73
C GLU A 23 -14.61 6.39 1.20
N MET A 24 -14.76 7.58 0.61
CA MET A 24 -14.81 7.75 -0.84
C MET A 24 -13.51 7.30 -1.51
N ASP A 25 -12.37 7.70 -0.95
CA ASP A 25 -11.06 7.33 -1.48
C ASP A 25 -10.71 5.88 -1.12
N ALA A 26 -11.16 5.35 0.02
CA ALA A 26 -11.05 3.91 0.29
C ALA A 26 -11.74 3.08 -0.81
N MET A 27 -12.96 3.46 -1.19
CA MET A 27 -13.71 2.81 -2.26
C MET A 27 -13.03 2.96 -3.63
N ARG A 28 -12.37 4.09 -3.89
CA ARG A 28 -11.57 4.28 -5.12
C ARG A 28 -10.36 3.35 -5.14
N VAL A 29 -9.64 3.22 -4.03
CA VAL A 29 -8.50 2.31 -3.92
C VAL A 29 -8.96 0.87 -4.12
N ILE A 30 -10.02 0.43 -3.43
CA ILE A 30 -10.59 -0.92 -3.59
C ILE A 30 -10.93 -1.21 -5.05
N ARG A 31 -11.72 -0.34 -5.69
CA ARG A 31 -12.12 -0.53 -7.10
C ARG A 31 -10.93 -0.54 -8.06
N ALA A 32 -9.96 0.35 -7.85
CA ALA A 32 -8.78 0.38 -8.69
C ALA A 32 -7.99 -0.92 -8.56
N ILE A 33 -7.77 -1.40 -7.35
CA ILE A 33 -7.04 -2.65 -7.10
C ILE A 33 -7.80 -3.85 -7.67
N GLU A 34 -9.13 -3.89 -7.63
CA GLU A 34 -9.94 -4.94 -8.27
C GLU A 34 -9.80 -4.94 -9.80
N GLN A 35 -9.66 -3.76 -10.41
CA GLN A 35 -9.54 -3.58 -11.86
C GLN A 35 -8.10 -3.68 -12.39
N ARG A 36 -7.14 -4.11 -11.55
CA ARG A 36 -5.74 -4.23 -11.94
C ARG A 36 -5.55 -5.17 -13.14
N GLU A 37 -4.60 -4.83 -14.00
CA GLU A 37 -4.35 -5.59 -15.23
C GLU A 37 -3.67 -6.95 -14.96
N ARG A 38 -2.99 -7.06 -13.81
CA ARG A 38 -2.08 -8.15 -13.44
C ARG A 38 -2.48 -8.80 -12.11
N TYR A 39 -2.01 -10.02 -11.84
CA TYR A 39 -2.30 -10.76 -10.59
C TYR A 39 -3.80 -11.07 -10.39
N ARG A 40 -4.55 -11.36 -11.46
CA ARG A 40 -6.03 -11.46 -11.45
C ARG A 40 -6.62 -12.55 -10.55
N TYR A 41 -5.82 -13.51 -10.10
CA TYR A 41 -6.27 -14.69 -9.36
C TYR A 41 -6.22 -14.53 -7.84
N VAL A 42 -5.75 -13.38 -7.33
CA VAL A 42 -5.79 -13.07 -5.89
C VAL A 42 -6.87 -12.07 -5.56
N HIS A 43 -7.30 -12.09 -4.30
CA HIS A 43 -8.24 -11.11 -3.76
C HIS A 43 -7.48 -10.24 -2.75
N PRO A 44 -6.80 -9.18 -3.20
CA PRO A 44 -6.18 -8.22 -2.31
C PRO A 44 -7.23 -7.50 -1.45
N THR A 45 -6.82 -7.16 -0.24
CA THR A 45 -7.63 -6.43 0.74
C THR A 45 -7.04 -5.03 0.94
N VAL A 46 -7.90 -4.04 1.17
CA VAL A 46 -7.49 -2.66 1.45
C VAL A 46 -7.98 -2.30 2.84
N SER A 47 -7.06 -1.90 3.72
CA SER A 47 -7.35 -1.49 5.08
C SER A 47 -7.01 -0.01 5.30
N PRO A 48 -7.90 0.79 5.89
CA PRO A 48 -7.56 2.14 6.31
C PRO A 48 -6.51 2.09 7.44
N VAL A 49 -5.52 2.98 7.35
CA VAL A 49 -4.47 3.21 8.36
C VAL A 49 -4.38 4.70 8.69
N GLU A 50 -3.59 5.07 9.70
CA GLU A 50 -3.55 6.43 10.29
C GLU A 50 -3.50 7.57 9.27
N SER A 51 -2.74 7.40 8.19
CA SER A 51 -2.50 8.42 7.16
C SER A 51 -2.88 7.95 5.76
N GLY A 52 -3.70 6.91 5.60
CA GLY A 52 -4.08 6.44 4.26
C GLY A 52 -4.51 4.99 4.22
N TYR A 53 -3.92 4.21 3.31
CA TYR A 53 -4.42 2.86 3.00
C TYR A 53 -3.29 1.85 2.85
N LEU A 54 -3.46 0.68 3.47
CA LEU A 54 -2.59 -0.46 3.30
C LEU A 54 -3.26 -1.49 2.41
N VAL A 55 -2.59 -1.88 1.33
CA VAL A 55 -2.99 -2.95 0.43
C VAL A 55 -2.26 -4.22 0.83
N ARG A 56 -3.01 -5.29 1.07
CA ARG A 56 -2.49 -6.63 1.31
C ARG A 56 -3.01 -7.58 0.26
N SER A 57 -2.31 -8.69 0.05
CA SER A 57 -2.78 -9.72 -0.88
C SER A 57 -2.30 -11.09 -0.44
N PRO A 58 -3.08 -12.16 -0.67
CA PRO A 58 -2.57 -13.51 -0.56
C PRO A 58 -1.34 -13.70 -1.46
N CYS A 59 -0.28 -14.29 -0.92
CA CYS A 59 0.93 -14.57 -1.69
C CYS A 59 0.66 -15.70 -2.70
N CYS A 60 0.73 -15.38 -4.00
CA CYS A 60 0.63 -16.39 -5.07
C CYS A 60 1.89 -17.23 -5.22
N SER A 61 3.02 -16.74 -4.72
CA SER A 61 4.31 -17.37 -4.96
C SER A 61 4.70 -18.23 -3.77
N ARG A 62 4.73 -19.54 -3.99
CA ARG A 62 5.32 -20.49 -3.03
C ARG A 62 6.79 -20.21 -2.72
N ASN A 63 7.46 -19.40 -3.54
CA ASN A 63 8.85 -19.00 -3.34
C ASN A 63 8.99 -17.84 -2.34
N ILE A 64 7.90 -17.12 -2.06
CA ILE A 64 7.86 -15.96 -1.15
C ILE A 64 7.19 -16.35 0.16
N ASP A 65 6.04 -17.03 0.08
CA ASP A 65 5.42 -17.70 1.21
C ASP A 65 4.91 -19.10 0.79
N PRO A 66 5.57 -20.19 1.23
CA PRO A 66 5.13 -21.56 0.96
C PRO A 66 3.71 -21.86 1.45
N GLY A 67 3.25 -21.14 2.48
CA GLY A 67 1.92 -21.26 3.06
C GLY A 67 0.85 -20.42 2.36
N GLY A 68 1.24 -19.54 1.42
CA GLY A 68 0.31 -18.66 0.70
C GLY A 68 -0.39 -17.63 1.61
N GLY A 69 0.27 -17.20 2.69
CA GLY A 69 -0.24 -16.20 3.62
C GLY A 69 -0.37 -14.82 2.98
N GLU A 70 -0.99 -13.89 3.72
CA GLU A 70 -1.10 -12.51 3.27
C GLU A 70 0.24 -11.78 3.35
N ILE A 71 0.57 -11.08 2.28
CA ILE A 71 1.71 -10.15 2.20
C ILE A 71 1.23 -8.71 2.16
N ASP A 72 1.99 -7.83 2.79
CA ASP A 72 1.87 -6.39 2.62
C ASP A 72 2.37 -5.99 1.23
N VAL A 73 1.51 -5.44 0.37
CA VAL A 73 1.84 -5.14 -1.03
C VAL A 73 2.29 -3.69 -1.20
N ALA A 74 1.44 -2.77 -0.75
CA ALA A 74 1.65 -1.35 -0.95
C ALA A 74 1.03 -0.56 0.19
N TRP A 75 1.70 0.52 0.59
CA TRP A 75 1.16 1.49 1.52
C TRP A 75 1.05 2.84 0.83
N LEU A 76 -0.17 3.36 0.80
CA LEU A 76 -0.54 4.66 0.29
C LEU A 76 -0.60 5.61 1.48
N ASP A 77 0.41 6.45 1.61
CA ASP A 77 0.56 7.40 2.71
C ASP A 77 0.22 8.82 2.23
N TRP A 78 -0.74 9.47 2.87
CA TRP A 78 -1.09 10.86 2.64
C TRP A 78 -0.35 11.76 3.62
N ASN A 79 0.40 12.71 3.07
CA ASN A 79 1.05 13.74 3.85
C ASN A 79 0.22 15.02 3.85
N GLU A 80 -0.41 15.35 4.98
CA GLU A 80 -1.24 16.57 5.10
C GLU A 80 -0.47 17.87 4.87
N ARG A 81 0.80 17.93 5.30
CA ARG A 81 1.61 19.15 5.19
C ARG A 81 2.01 19.45 3.74
N GLN A 82 2.39 18.40 3.01
CA GLN A 82 2.83 18.49 1.62
C GLN A 82 1.66 18.36 0.63
N ARG A 83 0.48 17.93 1.11
CA ARG A 83 -0.71 17.65 0.30
C ARG A 83 -0.39 16.71 -0.86
N GLN A 84 0.34 15.65 -0.56
CA GLN A 84 0.78 14.66 -1.54
C GLN A 84 0.60 13.24 -1.00
N TRP A 85 0.50 12.31 -1.92
CA TRP A 85 0.61 10.88 -1.68
C TRP A 85 2.05 10.41 -1.83
N THR A 86 2.43 9.47 -0.97
CA THR A 86 3.63 8.66 -1.10
C THR A 86 3.19 7.21 -1.29
N LEU A 87 3.67 6.57 -2.36
CA LEU A 87 3.49 5.15 -2.59
C LEU A 87 4.72 4.43 -2.04
N LEU A 88 4.51 3.55 -1.07
CA LEU A 88 5.55 2.69 -0.52
C LEU A 88 5.31 1.24 -0.95
N ARG A 89 6.38 0.53 -1.25
CA ARG A 89 6.39 -0.92 -1.45
C ARG A 89 7.04 -1.61 -0.26
N LYS A 90 6.63 -2.85 0.01
CA LYS A 90 7.30 -3.67 1.01
C LYS A 90 8.55 -4.32 0.40
N ASP A 91 9.67 -4.26 1.10
CA ASP A 91 10.80 -5.15 0.89
C ASP A 91 10.64 -6.34 1.84
N HIS A 92 10.17 -7.47 1.32
CA HIS A 92 9.92 -8.67 2.12
C HIS A 92 11.21 -9.34 2.63
N LYS A 93 12.37 -9.06 2.03
CA LYS A 93 13.65 -9.60 2.50
C LYS A 93 14.18 -8.82 3.69
N ALA A 94 14.06 -7.50 3.64
CA ALA A 94 14.51 -6.60 4.72
C ALA A 94 13.41 -6.27 5.74
N ASP A 95 12.19 -6.77 5.51
CA ASP A 95 10.98 -6.49 6.29
C ASP A 95 10.69 -4.99 6.49
N CYS A 96 11.00 -4.16 5.50
CA CYS A 96 10.89 -2.71 5.60
C CYS A 96 10.06 -2.09 4.47
N TRP A 97 9.57 -0.87 4.69
CA TRP A 97 8.87 -0.10 3.68
C TRP A 97 9.86 0.79 2.93
N ILE A 98 9.78 0.79 1.61
CA ILE A 98 10.61 1.59 0.72
C ILE A 98 9.71 2.50 -0.10
N GLU A 99 10.02 3.79 -0.11
CA GLU A 99 9.36 4.76 -0.99
C GLU A 99 9.61 4.39 -2.46
N ASP A 100 8.53 4.19 -3.21
CA ASP A 100 8.57 3.99 -4.66
C ASP A 100 8.45 5.34 -5.39
N SER A 101 7.45 6.13 -5.02
CA SER A 101 7.08 7.34 -5.78
C SER A 101 6.14 8.27 -4.99
N ARG A 102 5.98 9.51 -5.47
CA ARG A 102 5.13 10.55 -4.88
C ARG A 102 4.20 11.15 -5.92
N TYR A 103 2.97 11.46 -5.52
CA TYR A 103 1.93 11.96 -6.42
C TYR A 103 1.09 13.05 -5.78
N ALA A 104 0.66 14.04 -6.56
CA ALA A 104 -0.31 15.03 -6.07
C ALA A 104 -1.73 14.45 -6.00
N ARG A 105 -2.03 13.43 -6.83
CA ARG A 105 -3.38 12.87 -7.00
C ARG A 105 -3.37 11.36 -6.77
N LEU A 106 -4.41 10.88 -6.07
CA LEU A 106 -4.60 9.45 -5.82
C LEU A 106 -4.72 8.64 -7.12
N GLY A 107 -5.36 9.19 -8.16
CA GLY A 107 -5.51 8.50 -9.45
C GLY A 107 -4.18 8.15 -10.12
N GLU A 108 -3.20 9.06 -10.08
CA GLU A 108 -1.86 8.84 -10.66
C GLU A 108 -1.10 7.76 -9.90
N LEU A 109 -1.20 7.78 -8.56
CA LEU A 109 -0.68 6.71 -7.71
C LEU A 109 -1.29 5.37 -8.09
N LEU A 110 -2.62 5.31 -8.23
CA LEU A 110 -3.34 4.06 -8.52
C LEU A 110 -2.97 3.51 -9.91
N MET A 111 -2.71 4.38 -10.89
CA MET A 111 -2.19 3.96 -12.20
C MET A 111 -0.82 3.27 -12.09
N ARG A 112 0.11 3.85 -11.30
CA ARG A 112 1.43 3.24 -11.06
C ARG A 112 1.33 1.88 -10.37
N LEU A 113 0.47 1.79 -9.35
CA LEU A 113 0.26 0.57 -8.57
C LEU A 113 -0.42 -0.52 -9.41
N ASN A 114 -1.44 -0.18 -10.19
CA ASN A 114 -2.16 -1.16 -11.03
C ASN A 114 -1.34 -1.66 -12.22
N GLY A 115 -0.55 -0.79 -12.84
CA GLY A 115 0.27 -1.17 -14.00
C GLY A 115 1.45 -2.05 -13.61
N ASP A 116 2.09 -1.75 -12.47
CA ASP A 116 3.26 -2.43 -11.92
C ASP A 116 4.19 -3.10 -12.98
N PRO A 117 4.71 -2.34 -13.96
CA PRO A 117 5.42 -2.92 -15.09
C PRO A 117 6.67 -3.69 -14.65
N GLN A 118 7.33 -3.22 -13.59
CA GLN A 118 8.55 -3.80 -13.04
C GLN A 118 8.30 -4.94 -12.03
N LYS A 119 7.04 -5.27 -11.72
CA LYS A 119 6.67 -6.35 -10.77
C LYS A 119 7.22 -6.14 -9.37
N VAL A 120 7.18 -4.93 -8.81
CA VAL A 120 7.88 -4.61 -7.55
C VAL A 120 7.00 -4.61 -6.30
N PHE A 121 5.67 -4.70 -6.45
CA PHE A 121 4.74 -4.62 -5.31
C PHE A 121 4.19 -5.98 -4.86
N TRP A 122 3.95 -6.92 -5.78
CA TRP A 122 3.40 -8.26 -5.48
C TRP A 122 4.49 -9.35 -5.48
N GLN A 123 5.63 -9.07 -4.84
CA GLN A 123 6.74 -10.03 -4.65
C GLN A 123 6.77 -10.56 -3.22
#